data_AF-A0A1S3RD28-F1
#
_entry.id   AF-A0A1S3RD28-F1
#
_cell.length_a   1.000
_cell.length_b   1.000
_cell.length_c   1.000
_cell.angle_alpha   90.00
_cell.angle_beta   90.00
_cell.angle_gamma   90.00
#
_symmetry.space_group_name_H-M   'P 1'
#
loop_
_entity.id
_entity.type
_entity.pdbx_description
1 polymer ?
#
loop_
_entity_poly.entity_id
_entity_poly.type
_entity_poly.pdbx_seq_one_letter_code
_entity_poly.pdbx_strand_id
1 'polypeptide(L)'
;MAKYKVTVHTHNIATATTMNNVFIKLVGEKGESKRTWLTSLRGGFYQDTASCEFEVVCPSSLGKLVLIELDKQPLPLFPQDTWFPSKVVVTTPEKGTCQFPIYCWIMDTEVHLFREGTAKRLCDETNHLARYSREKEMKTRTELYCWDTYKEGFPGSMKADNPLDLPSEIQFSFTKASQFLFTAATGITELKLMGYSDSKKNWKNIDEISKVCLNRTVISDYAQEHWKEDEFFGYQYLNGCNPMLIRRCSELPANFPVTEDMVKPSLRGSSSLLRELQSGNIFLLDYKNLDGLKANVINKKKQYMAAPLVLLYKTPDDKLIPIAIQLKQKPAKDNPIFLPTDSEYDWLLAKIFVRSADFQEHQLNVHLLRTHLLAEVFAVALLRNIPMVHPLYKMKSCIL
;
A
#
# COMPACT_ATOMS: atom_id res chain seq x y z
N MET A 1 -25.55 -36.37 27.14
CA MET A 1 -25.13 -34.96 27.02
C MET A 1 -23.91 -34.89 26.11
N ALA A 2 -23.97 -34.06 25.09
CA ALA A 2 -22.88 -33.79 24.17
C ALA A 2 -21.99 -32.67 24.74
N LYS A 3 -20.68 -32.90 24.86
CA LYS A 3 -19.71 -31.94 25.39
C LYS A 3 -18.87 -31.38 24.26
N TYR A 4 -18.84 -30.06 24.14
CA TYR A 4 -18.00 -29.33 23.19
C TYR A 4 -16.90 -28.60 23.94
N LYS A 5 -15.64 -28.85 23.58
CA LYS A 5 -14.51 -28.11 24.12
C LYS A 5 -14.24 -26.90 23.25
N VAL A 6 -14.41 -25.70 23.81
CA VAL A 6 -14.26 -24.42 23.12
C VAL A 6 -12.96 -23.77 23.56
N THR A 7 -12.08 -23.48 22.61
CA THR A 7 -10.80 -22.80 22.85
C THR A 7 -10.81 -21.46 22.13
N VAL A 8 -10.73 -20.37 22.90
CA VAL A 8 -10.73 -19.00 22.39
C VAL A 8 -9.31 -18.46 22.39
N HIS A 9 -8.89 -17.87 21.26
CA HIS A 9 -7.57 -17.28 21.11
C HIS A 9 -7.68 -15.76 20.92
N THR A 10 -7.12 -14.98 21.84
CA THR A 10 -6.93 -13.52 21.65
C THR A 10 -5.66 -13.29 20.85
N HIS A 11 -5.68 -12.34 19.92
CA HIS A 11 -4.50 -12.05 19.10
C HIS A 11 -3.46 -11.27 19.91
N ASN A 12 -2.18 -11.51 19.65
CA ASN A 12 -1.08 -10.84 20.35
C ASN A 12 -0.73 -9.49 19.68
N ILE A 13 -1.67 -8.54 19.75
CA ILE A 13 -1.46 -7.14 19.36
C ILE A 13 -1.84 -6.26 20.54
N ALA A 14 -1.19 -5.10 20.66
CA ALA A 14 -1.53 -4.14 21.72
C ALA A 14 -3.03 -3.84 21.73
N THR A 15 -3.58 -3.70 22.95
CA THR A 15 -4.99 -3.39 23.23
C THR A 15 -6.00 -4.44 22.77
N ALA A 16 -5.56 -5.66 22.43
CA ALA A 16 -6.47 -6.74 22.03
C ALA A 16 -7.22 -7.40 23.19
N THR A 17 -6.82 -7.16 24.43
CA THR A 17 -7.40 -7.76 25.66
C THR A 17 -8.81 -7.25 25.95
N THR A 18 -9.67 -8.12 26.46
CA THR A 18 -10.96 -7.74 27.07
C THR A 18 -11.13 -8.30 28.48
N MET A 19 -11.72 -7.48 29.35
CA MET A 19 -12.22 -7.86 30.67
C MET A 19 -13.76 -7.92 30.71
N ASN A 20 -14.42 -7.59 29.59
CA ASN A 20 -15.86 -7.79 29.46
C ASN A 20 -16.21 -9.29 29.47
N ASN A 21 -17.43 -9.62 29.90
CA ASN A 21 -17.94 -10.98 29.91
C ASN A 21 -18.21 -11.45 28.49
N VAL A 22 -17.49 -12.48 28.03
CA VAL A 22 -17.66 -13.04 26.67
C VAL A 22 -18.65 -14.21 26.70
N PHE A 23 -19.56 -14.23 25.74
CA PHE A 23 -20.58 -15.27 25.59
C PHE A 23 -20.49 -15.90 24.21
N ILE A 24 -20.74 -17.21 24.15
CA ILE A 24 -20.76 -17.97 22.90
C ILE A 24 -22.05 -18.78 22.75
N LYS A 25 -22.50 -18.93 21.51
CA LYS A 25 -23.50 -19.91 21.10
C LYS A 25 -22.95 -20.73 19.93
N LEU A 26 -23.05 -22.05 20.01
CA LEU A 26 -22.66 -22.97 18.94
C LEU A 26 -23.88 -23.29 18.08
N VAL A 27 -23.75 -23.15 16.76
CA VAL A 27 -24.85 -23.40 15.82
C VAL A 27 -24.42 -24.47 14.82
N GLY A 28 -25.13 -25.60 14.84
CA GLY A 28 -24.88 -26.75 13.95
C GLY A 28 -26.10 -27.13 13.13
N GLU A 29 -25.91 -28.08 12.22
CA GLU A 29 -26.95 -28.55 11.29
C GLU A 29 -28.16 -29.20 11.99
N LYS A 30 -27.99 -29.73 13.21
CA LYS A 30 -29.04 -30.43 13.97
C LYS A 30 -29.61 -29.63 15.14
N GLY A 31 -29.12 -28.40 15.37
CA GLY A 31 -29.58 -27.54 16.45
C GLY A 31 -28.52 -26.57 16.94
N GLU A 32 -28.83 -25.89 18.04
CA GLU A 32 -28.00 -24.85 18.63
C GLU A 32 -27.80 -25.06 20.14
N SER A 33 -26.69 -24.57 20.68
CA SER A 33 -26.48 -24.51 22.13
C SER A 33 -27.27 -23.36 22.73
N LYS A 34 -27.42 -23.38 24.06
CA LYS A 34 -27.76 -22.15 24.79
C LYS A 34 -26.59 -21.16 24.68
N ARG A 35 -26.88 -19.86 24.83
CA ARG A 35 -25.85 -18.83 25.02
C ARG A 35 -25.14 -19.10 26.34
N THR A 36 -23.84 -19.33 26.30
CA THR A 36 -23.01 -19.73 27.45
C THR A 36 -21.97 -18.66 27.75
N TRP A 37 -21.89 -18.24 29.01
CA TRP A 37 -20.83 -17.36 29.49
C TRP A 37 -19.51 -18.12 29.59
N LEU A 38 -18.47 -17.59 28.98
CA LEU A 38 -17.12 -18.14 29.02
C LEU A 38 -16.36 -17.57 30.22
N THR A 39 -16.52 -18.22 31.39
CA THR A 39 -15.90 -17.80 32.65
C THR A 39 -14.40 -18.09 32.65
N SER A 40 -13.59 -17.08 32.34
CA SER A 40 -12.12 -17.18 32.45
C SER A 40 -11.69 -17.08 33.90
N LEU A 41 -10.90 -18.05 34.39
CA LEU A 41 -10.29 -18.01 35.73
C LEU A 41 -9.37 -16.79 35.93
N ARG A 42 -8.96 -16.13 34.85
CA ARG A 42 -8.09 -14.95 34.88
C ARG A 42 -8.88 -13.63 34.93
N GLY A 43 -10.21 -13.68 34.91
CA GLY A 43 -11.06 -12.48 34.91
C GLY A 43 -11.16 -11.76 33.57
N GLY A 44 -10.66 -12.36 32.48
CA GLY A 44 -10.70 -11.79 31.14
C GLY A 44 -9.98 -12.65 30.08
N PHE A 45 -9.89 -12.11 28.87
CA PHE A 45 -9.22 -12.70 27.71
C PHE A 45 -8.05 -11.80 27.31
N TYR A 46 -6.83 -12.25 27.54
CA TYR A 46 -5.63 -11.41 27.43
C TYR A 46 -4.78 -11.75 26.21
N GLN A 47 -4.20 -10.73 25.57
CA GLN A 47 -3.39 -10.84 24.34
C GLN A 47 -2.10 -11.67 24.49
N ASP A 48 -1.56 -11.77 25.71
CA ASP A 48 -0.34 -12.50 26.06
C ASP A 48 -0.61 -13.97 26.41
N THR A 49 -1.87 -14.38 26.40
CA THR A 49 -2.28 -15.75 26.72
C THR A 49 -2.54 -16.55 25.45
N ALA A 50 -1.91 -17.72 25.34
CA ALA A 50 -2.00 -18.55 24.13
C ALA A 50 -3.45 -18.93 23.76
N SER A 51 -4.29 -19.22 24.75
CA SER A 51 -5.72 -19.50 24.60
C SER A 51 -6.42 -19.70 25.95
N CYS A 52 -7.74 -19.57 25.99
CA CYS A 52 -8.59 -20.00 27.11
C CYS A 52 -9.52 -21.13 26.67
N GLU A 53 -9.64 -22.18 27.49
CA GLU A 53 -10.45 -23.36 27.20
C GLU A 53 -11.70 -23.41 28.09
N PHE A 54 -12.82 -23.84 27.51
CA PHE A 54 -14.14 -23.90 28.14
C PHE A 54 -14.91 -25.15 27.68
N GLU A 55 -15.91 -25.55 28.46
CA GLU A 55 -16.82 -26.65 28.10
C GLU A 55 -18.24 -26.10 27.88
N VAL A 56 -18.82 -26.39 26.71
CA VAL A 56 -20.23 -26.10 26.39
C VAL A 56 -20.98 -27.43 26.32
N VAL A 57 -21.98 -27.60 27.19
CA VAL A 57 -22.74 -28.85 27.30
C VAL A 57 -24.11 -28.70 26.67
N CYS A 58 -24.45 -29.62 25.75
CA CYS A 58 -25.73 -29.67 25.06
C CYS A 58 -26.47 -30.99 25.40
N PRO A 59 -27.82 -31.02 25.35
CA PRO A 59 -28.59 -32.25 25.54
C PRO A 59 -28.21 -33.36 24.54
N SER A 60 -28.05 -32.98 23.27
CA SER A 60 -27.71 -33.84 22.13
C SER A 60 -26.62 -33.22 21.26
N SER A 61 -26.05 -34.00 20.33
CA SER A 61 -25.09 -33.49 19.34
C SER A 61 -25.78 -32.50 18.39
N LEU A 62 -25.13 -31.36 18.17
CA LEU A 62 -25.52 -30.31 17.23
C LEU A 62 -25.22 -30.66 15.76
N GLY A 63 -24.61 -31.82 15.50
CA GLY A 63 -24.13 -32.20 14.17
C GLY A 63 -22.92 -31.38 13.72
N LYS A 64 -22.76 -31.18 12.42
CA LYS A 64 -21.67 -30.37 11.87
C LYS A 64 -21.92 -28.90 12.23
N LEU A 65 -20.93 -28.26 12.86
CA LEU A 65 -21.02 -26.84 13.19
C LEU A 65 -20.92 -25.99 11.93
N VAL A 66 -21.77 -24.96 11.85
CA VAL A 66 -21.90 -24.07 10.69
C VAL A 66 -21.31 -22.70 11.00
N LEU A 67 -21.63 -22.17 12.19
CA LEU A 67 -21.21 -20.87 12.68
C LEU A 67 -21.21 -20.84 14.21
N ILE A 68 -20.61 -19.79 14.75
CA ILE A 68 -20.73 -19.41 16.16
C ILE A 68 -21.34 -18.02 16.26
N GLU A 69 -22.08 -17.78 17.33
CA GLU A 69 -22.43 -16.44 17.77
C GLU A 69 -21.52 -16.06 18.94
N LEU A 70 -20.95 -14.87 18.89
CA LEU A 70 -20.00 -14.37 19.88
C LEU A 70 -20.37 -12.92 20.22
N ASP A 71 -20.48 -12.63 21.51
CA ASP A 71 -20.76 -11.28 22.00
C ASP A 71 -20.05 -11.03 23.33
N LYS A 72 -19.94 -9.76 23.73
CA LYS A 72 -19.36 -9.38 25.02
C LYS A 72 -20.23 -8.37 25.73
N GLN A 73 -20.31 -8.46 27.06
CA GLN A 73 -21.06 -7.54 27.90
C GLN A 73 -20.15 -6.90 28.95
N PRO A 74 -20.24 -5.58 29.19
CA PRO A 74 -19.41 -4.92 30.19
C PRO A 74 -19.70 -5.45 31.60
N LEU A 75 -18.68 -5.38 32.45
CA LEU A 75 -18.86 -5.63 33.87
C LEU A 75 -19.62 -4.44 34.50
N PRO A 76 -20.46 -4.68 35.53
CA PRO A 76 -21.11 -3.57 36.25
C PRO A 76 -20.08 -2.55 36.71
N LEU A 77 -20.32 -1.27 36.43
CA LEU A 77 -19.44 -0.12 36.76
C LEU A 77 -18.13 0.00 35.96
N PHE A 78 -17.85 -0.88 35.00
CA PHE A 78 -16.70 -0.76 34.11
C PHE A 78 -17.13 -0.32 32.71
N PRO A 79 -16.31 0.52 32.03
CA PRO A 79 -16.60 0.91 30.66
C PRO A 79 -16.51 -0.31 29.72
N GLN A 80 -17.22 -0.19 28.60
CA GLN A 80 -17.08 -1.10 27.48
C GLN A 80 -15.66 -1.03 26.93
N ASP A 81 -15.01 -2.19 26.76
CA ASP A 81 -13.68 -2.28 26.17
C ASP A 81 -13.74 -2.74 24.71
N THR A 82 -12.59 -2.91 24.08
CA THR A 82 -12.45 -3.49 22.73
C THR A 82 -11.77 -4.84 22.83
N TRP A 83 -12.14 -5.78 21.97
CA TRP A 83 -11.54 -7.11 21.96
C TRP A 83 -11.09 -7.50 20.56
N PHE A 84 -9.90 -8.09 20.41
CA PHE A 84 -9.46 -8.67 19.13
C PHE A 84 -9.22 -10.18 19.27
N PRO A 85 -10.26 -11.01 19.11
CA PRO A 85 -10.08 -12.46 18.99
C PRO A 85 -9.50 -12.83 17.62
N SER A 86 -8.50 -13.72 17.63
CA SER A 86 -7.94 -14.27 16.40
C SER A 86 -8.82 -15.40 15.84
N LYS A 87 -9.20 -16.37 16.68
CA LYS A 87 -10.03 -17.50 16.30
C LYS A 87 -10.67 -18.19 17.50
N VAL A 88 -11.70 -18.97 17.23
CA VAL A 88 -12.26 -19.96 18.16
C VAL A 88 -12.09 -21.35 17.55
N VAL A 89 -11.63 -22.30 18.35
CA VAL A 89 -11.49 -23.72 17.97
C VAL A 89 -12.46 -24.53 18.81
N VAL A 90 -13.27 -25.36 18.17
CA VAL A 90 -14.25 -26.21 18.86
C VAL A 90 -13.93 -27.66 18.58
N THR A 91 -13.64 -28.43 19.63
CA THR A 91 -13.57 -29.90 19.55
C THR A 91 -14.95 -30.45 19.86
N THR A 92 -15.50 -31.20 18.90
CA THR A 92 -16.83 -31.80 18.94
C THR A 92 -16.85 -33.09 19.77
N PRO A 93 -18.01 -33.55 20.26
CA PRO A 93 -18.16 -34.86 20.92
C PRO A 93 -17.66 -36.02 20.07
N GLU A 94 -17.75 -35.89 18.74
CA GLU A 94 -17.28 -36.85 17.74
C GLU A 94 -15.76 -36.81 17.52
N LYS A 95 -15.02 -36.05 18.35
CA LYS A 95 -13.56 -35.83 18.29
C LYS A 95 -13.07 -35.11 17.01
N GLY A 96 -13.98 -34.58 16.19
CA GLY A 96 -13.64 -33.67 15.10
C GLY A 96 -13.39 -32.25 15.61
N THR A 97 -12.57 -31.48 14.91
CA THR A 97 -12.26 -30.09 15.25
C THR A 97 -12.77 -29.14 14.18
N CYS A 98 -13.44 -28.06 14.59
CA CYS A 98 -13.87 -26.97 13.72
C CYS A 98 -13.13 -25.69 14.13
N GLN A 99 -12.73 -24.88 13.15
CA GLN A 99 -12.07 -23.60 13.42
C GLN A 99 -12.93 -22.45 12.88
N PHE A 100 -13.05 -21.39 13.67
CA PHE A 100 -13.79 -20.18 13.35
C PHE A 100 -12.81 -19.01 13.37
N PRO A 101 -12.21 -18.64 12.22
CA PRO A 101 -11.33 -17.48 12.14
C PRO A 101 -12.16 -16.20 12.33
N ILE A 102 -11.65 -15.28 13.17
CA ILE A 102 -12.32 -14.01 13.49
C ILE A 102 -11.48 -12.84 12.96
N TYR A 103 -10.31 -12.59 13.56
CA TYR A 103 -9.35 -11.56 13.14
C TYR A 103 -9.96 -10.17 12.90
N CYS A 104 -10.93 -9.78 13.74
CA CYS A 104 -11.54 -8.46 13.70
C CYS A 104 -11.78 -7.93 15.11
N TRP A 105 -11.92 -6.62 15.25
CA TRP A 105 -12.27 -5.98 16.50
C TRP A 105 -13.76 -6.19 16.82
N ILE A 106 -14.06 -6.66 18.03
CA ILE A 106 -15.39 -6.63 18.63
C ILE A 106 -15.40 -5.45 19.61
N MET A 107 -16.01 -4.35 19.17
CA MET A 107 -16.02 -3.10 19.94
C MET A 107 -17.31 -2.88 20.71
N ASP A 108 -18.43 -3.41 20.21
CA ASP A 108 -19.77 -3.25 20.75
C ASP A 108 -20.20 -4.43 21.65
N THR A 109 -21.48 -4.45 22.02
CA THR A 109 -22.14 -5.51 22.78
C THR A 109 -23.09 -6.35 21.92
N GLU A 110 -23.05 -6.16 20.60
CA GLU A 110 -23.91 -6.86 19.65
C GLU A 110 -23.45 -8.30 19.44
N VAL A 111 -24.35 -9.11 18.88
CA VAL A 111 -24.05 -10.51 18.56
C VAL A 111 -23.41 -10.61 17.17
N HIS A 112 -22.15 -11.05 17.15
CA HIS A 112 -21.36 -11.26 15.93
C HIS A 112 -21.41 -12.73 15.49
N LEU A 113 -21.55 -12.96 14.20
CA LEU A 113 -21.65 -14.31 13.62
C LEU A 113 -20.36 -14.64 12.86
N PHE A 114 -19.71 -15.75 13.23
CA PHE A 114 -18.49 -16.20 12.57
C PHE A 114 -18.65 -17.60 11.98
N ARG A 115 -18.27 -17.75 10.71
CA ARG A 115 -18.38 -19.00 9.95
C ARG A 115 -17.20 -19.93 10.21
N GLU A 116 -17.43 -21.23 10.03
CA GLU A 116 -16.34 -22.22 9.99
C GLU A 116 -15.34 -21.87 8.88
N GLY A 117 -14.06 -22.14 9.11
CA GLY A 117 -12.93 -21.63 8.35
C GLY A 117 -12.82 -22.13 6.91
N THR A 118 -13.52 -23.20 6.53
CA THR A 118 -13.51 -23.73 5.16
C THR A 118 -14.05 -22.68 4.18
N ALA A 119 -13.26 -22.37 3.15
CA ALA A 119 -13.67 -21.40 2.12
C ALA A 119 -14.93 -21.87 1.36
N LYS A 120 -15.88 -20.96 1.14
CA LYS A 120 -17.15 -21.25 0.44
C LYS A 120 -17.53 -20.16 -0.55
N ARG A 121 -17.79 -20.56 -1.80
CA ARG A 121 -18.52 -19.73 -2.78
C ARG A 121 -20.01 -19.82 -2.49
N LEU A 122 -20.78 -18.90 -3.08
CA LEU A 122 -22.23 -18.87 -2.92
C LEU A 122 -22.90 -20.17 -3.41
N CYS A 123 -22.43 -20.72 -4.53
CA CYS A 123 -22.96 -21.98 -5.08
C CYS A 123 -22.64 -23.22 -4.23
N ASP A 124 -21.59 -23.16 -3.41
CA ASP A 124 -21.18 -24.26 -2.52
C ASP A 124 -21.95 -24.23 -1.17
N GLU A 125 -22.83 -23.24 -0.97
CA GLU A 125 -23.60 -23.03 0.25
C GLU A 125 -25.03 -23.57 0.11
N THR A 126 -25.28 -24.71 0.76
CA THR A 126 -26.59 -25.38 0.80
C THR A 126 -27.34 -25.14 2.11
N ASN A 127 -26.63 -24.83 3.19
CA ASN A 127 -27.22 -24.61 4.51
C ASN A 127 -27.87 -23.21 4.61
N HIS A 128 -29.12 -23.13 5.09
CA HIS A 128 -29.88 -21.88 5.17
C HIS A 128 -29.29 -20.88 6.19
N LEU A 129 -28.79 -21.34 7.34
CA LEU A 129 -28.16 -20.48 8.35
C LEU A 129 -26.84 -19.88 7.82
N ALA A 130 -26.09 -20.67 7.05
CA ALA A 130 -24.91 -20.19 6.34
C ALA A 130 -25.24 -19.06 5.36
N ARG A 131 -26.29 -19.23 4.54
CA ARG A 131 -26.75 -18.19 3.60
C ARG A 131 -27.22 -16.94 4.33
N TYR A 132 -28.01 -17.09 5.38
CA TYR A 132 -28.45 -15.96 6.21
C TYR A 132 -27.28 -15.18 6.81
N SER A 133 -26.28 -15.87 7.37
CA SER A 133 -25.07 -15.23 7.90
C SER A 133 -24.30 -14.47 6.81
N ARG A 134 -24.19 -15.02 5.59
CA ARG A 134 -23.59 -14.32 4.45
C ARG A 134 -24.38 -13.06 4.10
N GLU A 135 -25.70 -13.14 3.96
CA GLU A 135 -26.55 -12.01 3.60
C GLU A 135 -26.48 -10.89 4.65
N LYS A 136 -26.52 -11.25 5.94
CA LYS A 136 -26.35 -10.31 7.05
C LYS A 136 -24.98 -9.62 6.98
N GLU A 137 -23.91 -10.40 6.82
CA GLU A 137 -22.55 -9.85 6.67
C GLU A 137 -22.45 -8.88 5.50
N MET A 138 -22.96 -9.27 4.32
CA MET A 138 -22.89 -8.45 3.12
C MET A 138 -23.67 -7.15 3.25
N LYS A 139 -24.84 -7.18 3.90
CA LYS A 139 -25.62 -5.97 4.18
C LYS A 139 -24.82 -5.00 5.05
N THR A 140 -24.28 -5.47 6.18
CA THR A 140 -23.47 -4.65 7.08
C THR A 140 -22.22 -4.10 6.38
N ARG A 141 -21.50 -4.91 5.60
CA ARG A 141 -20.32 -4.47 4.84
C ARG A 141 -20.65 -3.41 3.79
N THR A 142 -21.82 -3.52 3.14
CA THR A 142 -22.30 -2.54 2.15
C THR A 142 -22.66 -1.20 2.82
N GLU A 143 -23.02 -1.20 4.09
CA GLU A 143 -23.28 0.04 4.84
C GLU A 143 -21.96 0.66 5.37
N LEU A 144 -21.02 -0.17 5.83
CA LEU A 144 -19.73 0.27 6.37
C LEU A 144 -18.74 0.75 5.30
N TYR A 145 -18.56 -0.01 4.21
CA TYR A 145 -17.56 0.26 3.18
C TYR A 145 -18.18 0.98 1.99
N CYS A 146 -18.44 2.27 2.14
CA CYS A 146 -19.05 3.10 1.11
C CYS A 146 -18.00 3.73 0.19
N TRP A 147 -18.36 3.85 -1.10
CA TRP A 147 -17.57 4.61 -2.06
C TRP A 147 -17.75 6.11 -1.85
N ASP A 148 -16.69 6.85 -2.10
CA ASP A 148 -16.68 8.29 -2.27
C ASP A 148 -15.78 8.66 -3.45
N THR A 149 -15.80 9.94 -3.82
CA THR A 149 -14.95 10.49 -4.88
C THR A 149 -14.26 11.73 -4.35
N TYR A 150 -12.95 11.62 -4.10
CA TYR A 150 -12.14 12.75 -3.64
C TYR A 150 -12.22 13.95 -4.59
N LYS A 151 -12.15 13.69 -5.91
CA LYS A 151 -12.29 14.71 -6.96
C LYS A 151 -12.68 14.06 -8.28
N GLU A 152 -13.41 14.79 -9.13
CA GLU A 152 -13.72 14.35 -10.49
C GLU A 152 -12.45 13.90 -11.25
N GLY A 153 -12.52 12.73 -11.89
CA GLY A 153 -11.41 12.11 -12.61
C GLY A 153 -10.47 11.25 -11.76
N PHE A 154 -10.59 11.25 -10.42
CA PHE A 154 -9.85 10.33 -9.55
C PHE A 154 -10.56 8.97 -9.45
N PRO A 155 -9.83 7.88 -9.14
CA PRO A 155 -10.45 6.61 -8.76
C PRO A 155 -11.36 6.79 -7.53
N GLY A 156 -12.36 5.91 -7.40
CA GLY A 156 -13.20 5.88 -6.21
C GLY A 156 -12.38 5.55 -4.96
N SER A 157 -12.71 6.17 -3.84
CA SER A 157 -12.04 5.97 -2.54
C SER A 157 -13.03 5.49 -1.49
N MET A 158 -12.52 5.09 -0.33
CA MET A 158 -13.33 4.84 0.85
C MET A 158 -13.95 6.16 1.36
N LYS A 159 -15.24 6.14 1.69
CA LYS A 159 -15.91 7.27 2.33
C LYS A 159 -15.46 7.38 3.79
N ALA A 160 -14.62 8.37 4.09
CA ALA A 160 -14.21 8.74 5.44
C ALA A 160 -13.63 10.17 5.43
N ASP A 161 -13.93 10.99 6.44
CA ASP A 161 -13.40 12.35 6.53
C ASP A 161 -11.99 12.35 7.13
N ASN A 162 -11.71 11.41 8.03
CA ASN A 162 -10.39 11.22 8.62
C ASN A 162 -10.12 9.74 8.98
N PRO A 163 -8.85 9.35 9.26
CA PRO A 163 -8.49 7.96 9.53
C PRO A 163 -9.21 7.31 10.73
N LEU A 164 -9.72 8.09 11.68
CA LEU A 164 -10.45 7.56 12.84
C LEU A 164 -11.91 7.23 12.52
N ASP A 165 -12.46 7.75 11.41
CA ASP A 165 -13.82 7.44 10.95
C ASP A 165 -13.88 6.09 10.20
N LEU A 166 -12.72 5.55 9.82
CA LEU A 166 -12.64 4.25 9.16
C LEU A 166 -13.14 3.14 10.09
N PRO A 167 -13.76 2.07 9.58
CA PRO A 167 -14.03 0.88 10.37
C PRO A 167 -12.75 0.36 11.03
N SER A 168 -12.84 -0.03 12.30
CA SER A 168 -11.67 -0.44 13.10
C SER A 168 -10.89 -1.61 12.50
N GLU A 169 -11.52 -2.47 11.69
CA GLU A 169 -10.87 -3.56 10.96
C GLU A 169 -9.79 -3.07 9.97
N ILE A 170 -9.89 -1.83 9.48
CA ILE A 170 -8.96 -1.26 8.49
C ILE A 170 -8.19 -0.04 9.01
N GLN A 171 -8.29 0.27 10.30
CA GLN A 171 -7.44 1.27 10.94
C GLN A 171 -6.04 0.70 11.20
N PHE A 172 -5.05 1.58 11.33
CA PHE A 172 -3.76 1.17 11.86
C PHE A 172 -3.90 0.61 13.28
N SER A 173 -3.12 -0.42 13.58
CA SER A 173 -2.93 -0.83 14.98
C SER A 173 -2.35 0.34 15.77
N PHE A 174 -2.64 0.38 17.08
CA PHE A 174 -2.09 1.38 17.98
C PHE A 174 -0.56 1.52 17.83
N THR A 175 0.16 0.39 17.83
CA THR A 175 1.62 0.37 17.68
C THR A 175 2.09 0.97 16.36
N LYS A 176 1.40 0.66 15.25
CA LYS A 176 1.75 1.19 13.93
C LYS A 176 1.46 2.69 13.84
N ALA A 177 0.32 3.14 14.37
CA ALA A 177 -0.04 4.54 14.43
C ALA A 177 0.96 5.36 15.27
N SER A 178 1.29 4.88 16.47
CA SER A 178 2.30 5.52 17.33
C SER A 178 3.68 5.57 16.66
N GLN A 179 4.12 4.48 16.02
CA GLN A 179 5.38 4.45 15.29
C GLN A 179 5.39 5.48 14.16
N PHE A 180 4.34 5.51 13.33
CA PHE A 180 4.24 6.44 12.20
C PHE A 180 4.32 7.91 12.66
N LEU A 181 3.52 8.26 13.68
CA LEU A 181 3.51 9.61 14.26
C LEU A 181 4.86 9.98 14.87
N PHE A 182 5.47 9.07 15.61
CA PHE A 182 6.78 9.30 16.23
C PHE A 182 7.87 9.51 15.17
N THR A 183 7.96 8.64 14.16
CA THR A 183 8.94 8.80 13.07
C THR A 183 8.77 10.11 12.32
N ALA A 184 7.52 10.50 12.00
CA ALA A 184 7.25 11.78 11.35
C ALA A 184 7.65 12.98 12.23
N ALA A 185 7.28 12.94 13.51
CA ALA A 185 7.59 14.01 14.46
C ALA A 185 9.09 14.18 14.69
N THR A 186 9.83 13.08 14.84
CA THR A 186 11.30 13.09 15.02
C THR A 186 11.98 13.70 13.80
N GLY A 187 11.65 13.24 12.58
CA GLY A 187 12.23 13.78 11.35
C GLY A 187 11.97 15.28 11.16
N ILE A 188 10.75 15.74 11.42
CA ILE A 188 10.41 17.17 11.35
C ILE A 188 11.15 17.97 12.43
N THR A 189 11.24 17.44 13.66
CA THR A 189 11.90 18.12 14.78
C THR A 189 13.40 18.28 14.53
N GLU A 190 14.07 17.25 14.02
CA GLU A 190 15.49 17.33 13.65
C GLU A 190 15.73 18.39 12.56
N LEU A 191 14.93 18.39 11.50
CA LEU A 191 15.01 19.42 10.46
C LEU A 191 14.75 20.83 11.00
N LYS A 192 13.89 20.97 12.01
CA LYS A 192 13.60 22.25 12.67
C LYS A 192 14.75 22.72 13.56
N LEU A 193 15.35 21.82 14.34
CA LEU A 193 16.51 22.12 15.18
C LEU A 193 17.74 22.50 14.33
N MET A 194 17.91 21.90 13.16
CA MET A 194 18.94 22.29 12.18
C MET A 194 18.61 23.59 11.43
N GLY A 195 17.41 24.15 11.64
CA GLY A 195 16.96 25.39 11.00
C GLY A 195 16.60 25.22 9.52
N TYR A 196 16.38 23.99 9.04
CA TYR A 196 16.08 23.71 7.63
C TYR A 196 14.59 23.70 7.30
N SER A 197 13.73 23.23 8.20
CA SER A 197 12.28 23.06 7.92
C SER A 197 11.57 24.36 7.51
N ASP A 198 11.90 25.47 8.18
CA ASP A 198 11.29 26.79 7.95
C ASP A 198 12.18 27.72 7.10
N SER A 199 13.34 27.23 6.62
CA SER A 199 14.29 28.04 5.87
C SER A 199 13.76 28.41 4.49
N LYS A 200 13.89 29.69 4.14
CA LYS A 200 13.58 30.23 2.80
C LYS A 200 14.83 30.67 2.04
N LYS A 201 16.01 30.39 2.60
CA LYS A 201 17.30 30.76 2.03
C LYS A 201 17.70 29.73 0.98
N ASN A 202 18.35 30.20 -0.08
CA ASN A 202 18.99 29.31 -1.04
C ASN A 202 20.20 28.63 -0.37
N TRP A 203 20.50 27.40 -0.79
CA TRP A 203 21.75 26.72 -0.49
C TRP A 203 22.92 27.51 -1.08
N LYS A 204 24.06 27.56 -0.37
CA LYS A 204 25.25 28.27 -0.86
C LYS A 204 25.97 27.48 -1.96
N ASN A 205 25.91 26.15 -1.87
CA ASN A 205 26.44 25.20 -2.83
C ASN A 205 25.67 23.87 -2.70
N ILE A 206 25.93 22.95 -3.62
CA ILE A 206 25.22 21.66 -3.69
C ILE A 206 25.58 20.72 -2.52
N ASP A 207 26.79 20.83 -1.98
CA ASP A 207 27.27 19.97 -0.89
C ASP A 207 26.49 20.21 0.41
N GLU A 208 25.96 21.42 0.61
CA GLU A 208 25.11 21.72 1.77
C GLU A 208 23.79 20.92 1.78
N ILE A 209 23.30 20.46 0.62
CA ILE A 209 22.05 19.67 0.54
C ILE A 209 22.20 18.33 1.27
N SER A 210 23.40 17.75 1.28
CA SER A 210 23.67 16.48 1.97
C SER A 210 23.37 16.53 3.46
N LYS A 211 23.42 17.72 4.08
CA LYS A 211 23.13 17.93 5.50
C LYS A 211 21.65 17.74 5.85
N VAL A 212 20.75 17.76 4.85
CA VAL A 212 19.31 17.50 5.04
C VAL A 212 19.00 16.01 5.05
N CYS A 213 19.90 15.17 4.54
CA CYS A 213 19.73 13.72 4.54
C CYS A 213 20.03 13.15 5.94
N LEU A 214 19.02 13.18 6.81
CA LEU A 214 19.15 12.74 8.21
C LEU A 214 19.42 11.23 8.35
N ASN A 215 18.84 10.42 7.45
CA ASN A 215 18.97 8.96 7.45
C ASN A 215 19.82 8.49 6.27
N ARG A 216 21.12 8.74 6.35
CA ARG A 216 22.08 8.27 5.34
C ARG A 216 22.14 6.75 5.31
N THR A 217 22.18 6.20 4.11
CA THR A 217 22.33 4.77 3.81
C THR A 217 23.43 4.59 2.78
N VAL A 218 23.93 3.37 2.62
CA VAL A 218 24.91 3.04 1.57
C VAL A 218 24.43 3.49 0.18
N ILE A 219 23.13 3.40 -0.10
CA ILE A 219 22.54 3.80 -1.39
C ILE A 219 22.54 5.33 -1.55
N SER A 220 22.17 6.08 -0.51
CA SER A 220 22.17 7.56 -0.59
C SER A 220 23.58 8.12 -0.69
N ASP A 221 24.55 7.47 -0.04
CA ASP A 221 25.96 7.86 -0.08
C ASP A 221 26.54 7.64 -1.47
N TYR A 222 26.29 6.45 -2.04
CA TYR A 222 26.63 6.16 -3.43
C TYR A 222 25.98 7.17 -4.40
N ALA A 223 24.69 7.48 -4.22
CA ALA A 223 24.03 8.47 -5.06
C ALA A 223 24.67 9.87 -4.92
N GLN A 224 25.05 10.28 -3.72
CA GLN A 224 25.73 11.56 -3.49
C GLN A 224 27.10 11.64 -4.18
N GLU A 225 27.82 10.53 -4.28
CA GLU A 225 29.12 10.46 -4.95
C GLU A 225 28.98 10.41 -6.48
N HIS A 226 27.98 9.69 -6.99
CA HIS A 226 27.87 9.34 -8.42
C HIS A 226 26.76 10.08 -9.19
N TRP A 227 25.98 10.97 -8.59
CA TRP A 227 24.81 11.61 -9.24
C TRP A 227 25.13 12.39 -10.53
N LYS A 228 26.38 12.81 -10.73
CA LYS A 228 26.82 13.51 -11.95
C LYS A 228 27.11 12.57 -13.11
N GLU A 229 27.30 11.28 -12.86
CA GLU A 229 27.72 10.31 -13.88
C GLU A 229 26.58 9.90 -14.80
N ASP A 230 26.87 9.78 -16.10
CA ASP A 230 25.89 9.38 -17.12
C ASP A 230 25.45 7.92 -16.97
N GLU A 231 26.37 7.03 -16.59
CA GLU A 231 26.06 5.62 -16.30
C GLU A 231 25.10 5.50 -15.11
N PHE A 232 25.34 6.24 -14.02
CA PHE A 232 24.45 6.21 -12.87
C PHE A 232 23.10 6.91 -13.15
N PHE A 233 23.09 7.94 -13.99
CA PHE A 233 21.84 8.52 -14.49
C PHE A 233 21.00 7.49 -15.23
N GLY A 234 21.59 6.75 -16.19
CA GLY A 234 20.87 5.71 -16.93
C GLY A 234 20.48 4.51 -16.06
N TYR A 235 21.34 4.08 -15.13
CA TYR A 235 21.09 3.00 -14.17
C TYR A 235 19.78 3.19 -13.39
N GLN A 236 19.48 4.42 -12.98
CA GLN A 236 18.27 4.75 -12.20
C GLN A 236 16.97 4.45 -12.95
N TYR A 237 16.97 4.39 -14.29
CA TYR A 237 15.78 4.07 -15.08
C TYR A 237 15.50 2.56 -15.21
N LEU A 238 16.42 1.72 -14.72
CA LEU A 238 16.23 0.27 -14.62
C LEU A 238 16.12 -0.18 -13.17
N ASN A 239 16.87 0.46 -12.27
CA ASN A 239 17.07 -0.01 -10.89
C ASN A 239 16.86 1.07 -9.82
N GLY A 240 16.45 2.28 -10.22
CA GLY A 240 16.15 3.37 -9.30
C GLY A 240 14.71 3.30 -8.78
N CYS A 241 14.22 4.42 -8.22
CA CYS A 241 12.88 4.47 -7.64
C CYS A 241 11.74 4.38 -8.68
N ASN A 242 12.01 4.71 -9.95
CA ASN A 242 11.00 4.74 -11.01
C ASN A 242 11.44 4.02 -12.30
N PRO A 243 11.53 2.68 -12.28
CA PRO A 243 11.94 1.90 -13.46
C PRO A 243 10.77 1.62 -14.43
N MET A 244 9.79 2.52 -14.51
CA MET A 244 8.52 2.26 -15.21
C MET A 244 8.39 2.95 -16.58
N LEU A 245 9.21 3.96 -16.86
CA LEU A 245 9.06 4.81 -18.05
C LEU A 245 9.87 4.35 -19.25
N ILE A 246 11.03 3.74 -19.04
CA ILE A 246 11.95 3.41 -20.13
C ILE A 246 11.30 2.48 -21.15
N ARG A 247 11.40 2.84 -22.44
CA ARG A 247 10.94 2.02 -23.56
C ARG A 247 12.03 1.93 -24.61
N ARG A 248 12.14 0.77 -25.27
CA ARG A 248 12.98 0.64 -26.46
C ARG A 248 12.44 1.55 -27.56
N CYS A 249 13.31 2.32 -28.18
CA CYS A 249 13.00 3.24 -29.25
C CYS A 249 13.33 2.58 -30.58
N SER A 250 12.33 2.37 -31.44
CA SER A 250 12.54 1.83 -32.80
C SER A 250 12.55 2.93 -33.86
N GLU A 251 11.96 4.08 -33.54
CA GLU A 251 11.88 5.26 -34.40
C GLU A 251 11.85 6.50 -33.50
N LEU A 252 12.57 7.55 -33.89
CA LEU A 252 12.58 8.80 -33.15
C LEU A 252 11.23 9.52 -33.28
N PRO A 253 10.66 10.04 -32.17
CA PRO A 253 9.48 10.88 -32.24
C PRO A 253 9.72 12.11 -33.13
N ALA A 254 8.74 12.48 -33.96
CA ALA A 254 8.85 13.64 -34.86
C ALA A 254 9.11 14.97 -34.11
N ASN A 255 8.67 15.05 -32.86
CA ASN A 255 8.90 16.20 -31.97
C ASN A 255 10.22 16.12 -31.19
N PHE A 256 11.11 15.18 -31.53
CA PHE A 256 12.45 15.05 -30.99
C PHE A 256 13.49 14.90 -32.12
N PRO A 257 13.84 16.00 -32.81
CA PRO A 257 14.63 15.99 -34.03
C PRO A 257 16.13 15.79 -33.76
N VAL A 258 16.49 14.71 -33.08
CA VAL A 258 17.88 14.28 -32.87
C VAL A 258 18.46 13.79 -34.20
N THR A 259 19.63 14.31 -34.58
CA THR A 259 20.32 13.89 -35.79
C THR A 259 21.45 12.91 -35.47
N GLU A 260 21.94 12.19 -36.49
CA GLU A 260 23.10 11.31 -36.32
C GLU A 260 24.34 12.08 -35.84
N ASP A 261 24.62 13.25 -36.43
CA ASP A 261 25.78 14.06 -36.07
C ASP A 261 25.77 14.51 -34.61
N MET A 262 24.59 14.78 -34.04
CA MET A 262 24.45 15.16 -32.63
C MET A 262 24.93 14.07 -31.68
N VAL A 263 24.59 12.81 -31.96
CA VAL A 263 24.82 11.69 -31.02
C VAL A 263 25.99 10.81 -31.39
N LYS A 264 26.56 10.99 -32.60
CA LYS A 264 27.74 10.26 -33.08
C LYS A 264 28.91 10.23 -32.08
N PRO A 265 29.23 11.30 -31.33
CA PRO A 265 30.26 11.25 -30.30
C PRO A 265 29.97 10.26 -29.15
N SER A 266 28.70 9.99 -28.87
CA SER A 266 28.27 9.07 -27.81
C SER A 266 28.14 7.61 -28.28
N LEU A 267 27.93 7.40 -29.58
CA LEU A 267 27.82 6.04 -30.15
C LEU A 267 29.21 5.39 -30.21
N ARG A 268 29.44 4.42 -29.32
CA ARG A 268 30.70 3.66 -29.25
C ARG A 268 30.78 2.65 -30.41
N GLY A 269 31.94 2.56 -31.04
CA GLY A 269 32.11 1.83 -32.31
C GLY A 269 31.52 2.62 -33.46
N SER A 270 32.03 2.49 -34.70
CA SER A 270 31.63 3.29 -35.87
C SER A 270 30.20 3.01 -36.37
N SER A 271 29.22 3.09 -35.47
CA SER A 271 27.81 2.79 -35.70
C SER A 271 27.00 4.07 -35.89
N SER A 272 26.11 4.05 -36.88
CA SER A 272 25.13 5.12 -37.13
C SER A 272 23.95 5.00 -36.17
N LEU A 273 23.28 6.12 -35.87
CA LEU A 273 22.06 6.12 -35.04
C LEU A 273 20.98 5.17 -35.57
N LEU A 274 20.81 5.10 -36.90
CA LEU A 274 19.86 4.18 -37.54
C LEU A 274 20.15 2.71 -37.23
N ARG A 275 21.42 2.31 -37.25
CA ARG A 275 21.84 0.94 -36.92
C ARG A 275 21.59 0.61 -35.45
N GLU A 276 21.83 1.55 -34.54
CA GLU A 276 21.56 1.34 -33.11
C GLU A 276 20.06 1.26 -32.80
N LEU A 277 19.23 2.04 -33.49
CA LEU A 277 17.76 1.92 -33.46
C LEU A 277 17.31 0.53 -33.93
N GLN A 278 17.80 0.08 -35.09
CA GLN A 278 17.48 -1.24 -35.67
C GLN A 278 17.97 -2.39 -34.77
N SER A 279 19.13 -2.24 -34.15
CA SER A 279 19.70 -3.23 -33.22
C SER A 279 18.99 -3.24 -31.86
N GLY A 280 18.11 -2.26 -31.59
CA GLY A 280 17.37 -2.17 -30.34
C GLY A 280 18.18 -1.65 -29.15
N ASN A 281 19.27 -0.93 -29.41
CA ASN A 281 20.16 -0.37 -28.39
C ASN A 281 19.78 1.05 -27.97
N ILE A 282 18.78 1.65 -28.61
CA ILE A 282 18.29 3.00 -28.29
C ILE A 282 17.00 2.91 -27.49
N PHE A 283 16.89 3.74 -26.46
CA PHE A 283 15.74 3.80 -25.56
C PHE A 283 15.27 5.24 -25.40
N LEU A 284 14.00 5.41 -25.06
CA LEU A 284 13.34 6.70 -24.92
C LEU A 284 12.67 6.80 -23.54
N LEU A 285 12.83 7.96 -22.90
CA LEU A 285 11.96 8.44 -21.83
C LEU A 285 11.15 9.61 -22.38
N ASP A 286 9.83 9.54 -22.25
CA ASP A 286 8.91 10.60 -22.71
C ASP A 286 8.00 11.04 -21.56
N TYR A 287 8.20 12.28 -21.11
CA TYR A 287 7.45 12.90 -20.01
C TYR A 287 6.31 13.80 -20.51
N LYS A 288 5.73 13.50 -21.69
CA LYS A 288 4.60 14.28 -22.26
C LYS A 288 3.42 14.50 -21.32
N ASN A 289 3.19 13.61 -20.35
CA ASN A 289 2.11 13.76 -19.36
C ASN A 289 2.26 15.01 -18.48
N LEU A 290 3.48 15.56 -18.40
CA LEU A 290 3.77 16.78 -17.66
C LEU A 290 3.60 18.05 -18.50
N ASP A 291 3.41 17.93 -19.82
CA ASP A 291 3.26 19.08 -20.70
C ASP A 291 1.98 19.86 -20.41
N GLY A 292 2.08 21.18 -20.37
CA GLY A 292 0.96 22.07 -20.08
C GLY A 292 0.49 22.08 -18.61
N LEU A 293 1.08 21.28 -17.71
CA LEU A 293 0.71 21.30 -16.29
C LEU A 293 1.13 22.62 -15.61
N LYS A 294 0.28 23.09 -14.69
CA LYS A 294 0.53 24.32 -13.93
C LYS A 294 1.45 24.04 -12.75
N ALA A 295 2.62 24.67 -12.77
CA ALA A 295 3.56 24.61 -11.65
C ALA A 295 3.03 25.33 -10.39
N ASN A 296 3.49 24.89 -9.22
CA ASN A 296 3.10 25.44 -7.93
C ASN A 296 3.76 26.81 -7.65
N VAL A 297 3.29 27.50 -6.61
CA VAL A 297 3.92 28.71 -6.02
C VAL A 297 4.36 28.36 -4.60
N ILE A 298 5.67 28.34 -4.36
CA ILE A 298 6.24 28.02 -3.04
C ILE A 298 6.90 29.27 -2.48
N ASN A 299 6.57 29.65 -1.25
CA ASN A 299 7.09 30.87 -0.61
C ASN A 299 6.89 32.14 -1.47
N LYS A 300 5.72 32.26 -2.11
CA LYS A 300 5.38 33.34 -3.06
C LYS A 300 6.27 33.38 -4.32
N LYS A 301 7.08 32.36 -4.57
CA LYS A 301 7.92 32.23 -5.78
C LYS A 301 7.35 31.19 -6.73
N LYS A 302 7.18 31.58 -7.99
CA LYS A 302 6.74 30.69 -9.07
C LYS A 302 7.76 29.55 -9.24
N GLN A 303 7.28 28.32 -9.22
CA GLN A 303 8.07 27.14 -9.57
C GLN A 303 7.92 26.83 -11.07
N TYR A 304 8.77 25.94 -11.57
CA TYR A 304 8.80 25.57 -12.99
C TYR A 304 8.83 24.05 -13.13
N MET A 305 8.30 23.56 -14.24
CA MET A 305 8.29 22.14 -14.60
C MET A 305 8.73 22.01 -16.06
N ALA A 306 9.29 20.85 -16.37
CA ALA A 306 9.70 20.45 -17.71
C ALA A 306 8.89 19.22 -18.13
N ALA A 307 8.82 18.97 -19.43
CA ALA A 307 8.21 17.76 -20.00
C ALA A 307 9.20 17.13 -20.99
N PRO A 308 10.33 16.58 -20.47
CA PRO A 308 11.45 16.24 -21.31
C PRO A 308 11.23 15.01 -22.21
N LEU A 309 12.05 14.92 -23.25
CA LEU A 309 12.32 13.74 -24.06
C LEU A 309 13.80 13.40 -23.88
N VAL A 310 14.11 12.14 -23.58
CA VAL A 310 15.48 11.68 -23.31
C VAL A 310 15.80 10.47 -24.16
N LEU A 311 16.86 10.56 -24.95
CA LEU A 311 17.40 9.45 -25.70
C LEU A 311 18.52 8.80 -24.89
N LEU A 312 18.43 7.48 -24.72
CA LEU A 312 19.40 6.67 -24.01
C LEU A 312 20.00 5.64 -24.97
N TYR A 313 21.27 5.31 -24.79
CA TYR A 313 22.00 4.31 -25.55
C TYR A 313 22.52 3.22 -24.63
N LYS A 314 22.28 1.96 -25.03
CA LYS A 314 22.91 0.79 -24.44
C LYS A 314 24.27 0.56 -25.12
N THR A 315 25.35 0.83 -24.39
CA THR A 315 26.72 0.64 -24.87
C THR A 315 27.05 -0.85 -25.06
N PRO A 316 28.13 -1.18 -25.78
CA PRO A 316 28.62 -2.56 -25.92
C PRO A 316 28.99 -3.21 -24.58
N ASP A 317 29.30 -2.41 -23.56
CA ASP A 317 29.62 -2.85 -22.20
C ASP A 317 28.36 -3.01 -21.31
N ASP A 318 27.17 -3.09 -21.94
CA ASP A 318 25.86 -3.20 -21.31
C ASP A 318 25.52 -2.06 -20.32
N LYS A 319 26.12 -0.88 -20.52
CA LYS A 319 25.78 0.34 -19.77
C LYS A 319 24.69 1.11 -20.49
N LEU A 320 23.77 1.69 -19.74
CA LEU A 320 22.75 2.59 -20.28
C LEU A 320 23.16 4.02 -19.98
N ILE A 321 23.33 4.86 -21.01
CA ILE A 321 23.76 6.26 -20.85
C ILE A 321 22.85 7.22 -21.61
N PRO A 322 22.58 8.44 -21.10
CA PRO A 322 21.89 9.49 -21.83
C PRO A 322 22.76 10.06 -22.95
N ILE A 323 22.18 10.24 -24.14
CA ILE A 323 22.88 10.77 -25.32
C ILE A 323 22.23 12.02 -25.91
N ALA A 324 20.97 12.31 -25.56
CA ALA A 324 20.30 13.56 -25.93
C ALA A 324 19.14 13.87 -24.97
N ILE A 325 18.94 15.15 -24.64
CA ILE A 325 17.82 15.63 -23.80
C ILE A 325 17.18 16.86 -24.44
N GLN A 326 15.86 16.84 -24.66
CA GLN A 326 15.07 18.03 -25.00
C GLN A 326 14.10 18.31 -23.84
N LEU A 327 14.09 19.53 -23.27
CA LEU A 327 13.39 19.79 -21.99
C LEU A 327 11.88 20.05 -22.13
N LYS A 328 11.41 20.44 -23.31
CA LYS A 328 9.98 20.60 -23.63
C LYS A 328 9.59 19.70 -24.80
N GLN A 329 8.29 19.42 -24.92
CA GLN A 329 7.76 18.55 -25.97
C GLN A 329 7.85 19.13 -27.39
N LYS A 330 7.83 20.46 -27.56
CA LYS A 330 7.83 21.10 -28.89
C LYS A 330 9.24 21.61 -29.24
N PRO A 331 9.85 21.16 -30.35
CA PRO A 331 11.12 21.71 -30.82
C PRO A 331 11.01 23.21 -31.09
N ALA A 332 11.97 23.98 -30.61
CA ALA A 332 12.03 25.43 -30.79
C ALA A 332 13.45 25.95 -30.57
N LYS A 333 13.74 27.15 -31.06
CA LYS A 333 15.05 27.80 -30.85
C LYS A 333 15.38 28.00 -29.37
N ASP A 334 14.37 28.21 -28.52
CA ASP A 334 14.49 28.33 -27.06
C ASP A 334 14.27 26.99 -26.31
N ASN A 335 14.24 25.87 -27.05
CA ASN A 335 14.17 24.52 -26.51
C ASN A 335 15.21 23.65 -27.23
N PRO A 336 16.50 23.86 -26.97
CA PRO A 336 17.57 23.12 -27.62
C PRO A 336 17.55 21.65 -27.19
N ILE A 337 18.22 20.82 -28.00
CA ILE A 337 18.60 19.46 -27.64
C ILE A 337 19.98 19.55 -26.98
N PHE A 338 20.03 19.24 -25.69
CA PHE A 338 21.26 19.17 -24.92
C PHE A 338 21.96 17.82 -25.17
N LEU A 339 23.27 17.85 -25.23
CA LEU A 339 24.13 16.70 -25.53
C LEU A 339 25.22 16.54 -24.46
N PRO A 340 25.77 15.33 -24.26
CA PRO A 340 26.91 15.11 -23.37
C PRO A 340 28.17 15.91 -23.76
N THR A 341 28.25 16.38 -25.01
CA THR A 341 29.35 17.20 -25.54
C THR A 341 29.17 18.69 -25.28
N ASP A 342 28.03 19.13 -24.74
CA ASP A 342 27.83 20.51 -24.31
C ASP A 342 28.71 20.82 -23.09
N SER A 343 28.66 22.07 -22.60
CA SER A 343 29.39 22.42 -21.39
C SER A 343 28.94 21.56 -20.20
N GLU A 344 29.85 21.30 -19.26
CA GLU A 344 29.59 20.45 -18.08
C GLU A 344 28.27 20.83 -17.39
N TYR A 345 28.04 22.12 -17.21
CA TYR A 345 26.87 22.62 -16.50
C TYR A 345 25.59 22.63 -17.33
N ASP A 346 25.67 22.81 -18.65
CA ASP A 346 24.49 22.71 -19.52
C ASP A 346 23.95 21.28 -19.52
N TRP A 347 24.84 20.30 -19.71
CA TRP A 347 24.47 18.89 -19.67
C TRP A 347 23.98 18.46 -18.28
N LEU A 348 24.69 18.86 -17.22
CA LEU A 348 24.30 18.53 -15.86
C LEU A 348 22.94 19.14 -15.50
N LEU A 349 22.67 20.38 -15.89
CA LEU A 349 21.39 21.04 -15.63
C LEU A 349 20.26 20.36 -16.40
N ALA A 350 20.47 19.99 -17.66
CA ALA A 350 19.50 19.23 -18.44
C ALA A 350 19.12 17.91 -17.73
N LYS A 351 20.11 17.15 -17.25
CA LYS A 351 19.88 15.93 -16.46
C LYS A 351 19.12 16.19 -15.16
N ILE A 352 19.43 17.28 -14.43
CA ILE A 352 18.70 17.67 -13.21
C ILE A 352 17.21 17.93 -13.52
N PHE A 353 16.90 18.62 -14.61
CA PHE A 353 15.51 18.83 -15.02
C PHE A 353 14.79 17.52 -15.36
N VAL A 354 15.48 16.56 -15.98
CA VAL A 354 14.92 15.21 -16.17
C VAL A 354 14.66 14.52 -14.84
N ARG A 355 15.61 14.54 -13.89
CA ARG A 355 15.39 13.94 -12.56
C ARG A 355 14.24 14.60 -11.81
N SER A 356 14.03 15.91 -12.00
CA SER A 356 12.88 16.64 -11.45
C SER A 356 11.55 16.18 -12.06
N ALA A 357 11.50 16.03 -13.38
CA ALA A 357 10.33 15.48 -14.08
C ALA A 357 10.04 14.02 -13.66
N ASP A 358 11.08 13.20 -13.54
CA ASP A 358 10.96 11.81 -13.06
C ASP A 358 10.44 11.73 -11.63
N PHE A 359 10.87 12.62 -10.75
CA PHE A 359 10.32 12.71 -9.40
C PHE A 359 8.82 13.02 -9.39
N GLN A 360 8.36 13.92 -10.27
CA GLN A 360 6.93 14.28 -10.38
C GLN A 360 6.10 13.10 -10.89
N GLU A 361 6.53 12.47 -11.98
CA GLU A 361 5.86 11.29 -12.55
C GLU A 361 5.86 10.11 -11.57
N HIS A 362 6.99 9.87 -10.89
CA HIS A 362 7.11 8.85 -9.87
C HIS A 362 6.11 9.08 -8.72
N GLN A 363 6.15 10.25 -8.07
CA GLN A 363 5.36 10.47 -6.86
C GLN A 363 3.86 10.49 -7.13
N LEU A 364 3.43 11.12 -8.24
CA LEU A 364 2.01 11.32 -8.52
C LEU A 364 1.38 10.14 -9.27
N ASN A 365 2.05 9.61 -10.29
CA ASN A 365 1.49 8.55 -11.12
C ASN A 365 1.88 7.18 -10.58
N VAL A 366 3.18 6.86 -10.55
CA VAL A 366 3.63 5.50 -10.26
C VAL A 366 3.40 5.12 -8.80
N HIS A 367 3.70 6.00 -7.87
CA HIS A 367 3.53 5.79 -6.44
C HIS A 367 2.08 6.05 -6.03
N LEU A 368 1.61 7.30 -6.00
CA LEU A 368 0.28 7.61 -5.47
C LEU A 368 -0.86 6.92 -6.25
N LEU A 369 -0.98 7.16 -7.56
CA LEU A 369 -2.11 6.66 -8.33
C LEU A 369 -2.07 5.14 -8.54
N ARG A 370 -0.95 4.63 -9.06
CA ARG A 370 -0.86 3.23 -9.52
C ARG A 370 -0.58 2.21 -8.41
N THR A 371 -0.15 2.64 -7.21
CA THR A 371 -0.10 1.75 -6.04
C THR A 371 -1.18 2.10 -5.02
N HIS A 372 -1.16 3.28 -4.40
CA HIS A 372 -2.06 3.57 -3.26
C HIS A 372 -3.53 3.66 -3.69
N LEU A 373 -3.88 4.58 -4.60
CA LEU A 373 -5.27 4.81 -4.97
C LEU A 373 -5.89 3.59 -5.67
N LEU A 374 -5.12 2.91 -6.53
CA LEU A 374 -5.60 1.71 -7.20
C LEU A 374 -5.75 0.52 -6.23
N ALA A 375 -4.84 0.34 -5.26
CA ALA A 375 -4.99 -0.69 -4.23
C ALA A 375 -6.20 -0.43 -3.33
N GLU A 376 -6.48 0.84 -3.01
CA GLU A 376 -7.68 1.23 -2.27
C GLU A 376 -8.96 0.82 -3.00
N VAL A 377 -9.05 1.04 -4.32
CA VAL A 377 -10.19 0.58 -5.13
C VAL A 377 -10.40 -0.93 -4.96
N PHE A 378 -9.34 -1.73 -5.06
CA PHE A 378 -9.45 -3.17 -4.86
C PHE A 378 -9.87 -3.52 -3.43
N ALA A 379 -9.33 -2.84 -2.42
CA ALA A 379 -9.67 -3.07 -1.02
C ALA A 379 -11.16 -2.77 -0.73
N VAL A 380 -11.68 -1.61 -1.15
CA VAL A 380 -13.07 -1.23 -0.96
C VAL A 380 -14.00 -2.18 -1.71
N ALA A 381 -13.70 -2.48 -2.98
CA ALA A 381 -14.49 -3.43 -3.77
C ALA A 381 -14.57 -4.81 -3.10
N LEU A 382 -13.44 -5.29 -2.59
CA LEU A 382 -13.34 -6.58 -1.93
C LEU A 382 -14.07 -6.61 -0.59
N LEU A 383 -13.86 -5.62 0.27
CA LEU A 383 -14.48 -5.53 1.60
C LEU A 383 -15.99 -5.33 1.54
N ARG A 384 -16.47 -4.64 0.49
CA ARG A 384 -17.89 -4.35 0.27
C ARG A 384 -18.67 -5.50 -0.37
N ASN A 385 -18.04 -6.28 -1.27
CA ASN A 385 -18.77 -7.24 -2.12
C ASN A 385 -18.46 -8.73 -1.85
N ILE A 386 -17.40 -9.03 -1.11
CA ILE A 386 -16.95 -10.41 -0.89
C ILE A 386 -16.98 -10.71 0.62
N PRO A 387 -17.70 -11.75 1.08
CA PRO A 387 -17.79 -12.10 2.50
C PRO A 387 -16.55 -12.85 3.00
N MET A 388 -16.29 -12.84 4.31
CA MET A 388 -15.13 -13.45 4.98
C MET A 388 -14.92 -14.94 4.68
N VAL A 389 -16.00 -15.66 4.41
CA VAL A 389 -15.95 -17.09 4.09
C VAL A 389 -15.49 -17.36 2.65
N HIS A 390 -15.52 -16.37 1.76
CA HIS A 390 -15.20 -16.56 0.35
C HIS A 390 -13.69 -16.79 0.13
N PRO A 391 -13.27 -17.68 -0.80
CA PRO A 391 -11.84 -17.92 -1.05
C PRO A 391 -11.05 -16.66 -1.44
N LEU A 392 -11.63 -15.77 -2.26
CA LEU A 392 -10.99 -14.48 -2.60
C LEU A 392 -10.81 -13.57 -1.39
N TYR A 393 -11.70 -13.63 -0.40
CA TYR A 393 -11.51 -12.89 0.85
C TYR A 393 -10.32 -13.46 1.63
N LYS A 394 -10.21 -14.78 1.70
CA LYS A 394 -9.15 -15.44 2.47
C LYS A 394 -7.77 -15.29 1.81
N MET A 395 -7.72 -15.12 0.49
CA MET A 395 -6.48 -14.89 -0.27
C MET A 395 -5.93 -13.46 -0.13
N LYS A 396 -6.63 -12.56 0.59
CA LYS A 396 -6.28 -11.14 0.76
C LYS A 396 -4.84 -10.86 1.12
N SER A 397 -4.22 -11.72 1.93
CA SER A 397 -2.81 -11.57 2.34
C SER A 397 -1.79 -11.64 1.19
N CYS A 398 -2.22 -11.93 -0.04
CA CYS A 398 -1.38 -11.95 -1.23
C CYS A 398 -1.71 -10.87 -2.27
N ILE A 399 -2.81 -10.11 -2.12
CA ILE A 399 -3.34 -9.19 -3.16
C ILE A 399 -3.27 -7.72 -2.72
N LEU A 400 -3.26 -7.45 -1.42
CA LEU A 400 -3.09 -6.13 -0.80
C LEU A 400 -1.86 -6.19 0.10
#